data_AF-A0A819VKE8-F1
#
_entry.id   AF-A0A819VKE8-F1
#
_cell.length_a   1.000
_cell.length_b   1.000
_cell.length_c   1.000
_cell.angle_alpha   90.00
_cell.angle_beta   90.00
_cell.angle_gamma   90.00
#
_symmetry.space_group_name_H-M   'P 1'
#
loop_
_entity.id
_entity.type
_entity.pdbx_description
1 polymer ?
#
loop_
_entity_poly.entity_id
_entity_poly.type
_entity_poly.pdbx_seq_one_letter_code
_entity_poly.pdbx_strand_id
1 'polypeptide(L)'
;MNDVTIPNGLREMLEGFVRSVILSKIKSRDLYKYAYQYFREYYLSNKTSTKIMISDDIMDDQTEESIRATYENLDEYENRYITRAVLFGDTFNPEIDKLNLPKIKNEKSFEEYDFLQQSIPKTLPFRALDYEQIEQVVQHFELYHVKSEQILMREKEQGDYFYLVQTG
;
A
#
# COMPACT_ATOMS: atom_id res chain seq x y z
N MET A 1 44.98 27.09 -13.36
CA MET A 1 44.68 25.82 -12.66
C MET A 1 43.84 26.20 -11.46
N ASN A 2 42.58 25.78 -11.41
CA ASN A 2 41.68 26.15 -10.32
C ASN A 2 42.02 25.27 -9.12
N ASP A 3 42.51 25.87 -8.04
CA ASP A 3 42.71 25.18 -6.77
C ASP A 3 41.33 24.78 -6.22
N VAL A 4 41.00 23.50 -6.36
CA VAL A 4 39.77 22.92 -5.81
C VAL A 4 39.97 22.77 -4.31
N THR A 5 39.53 23.75 -3.54
CA THR A 5 39.48 23.67 -2.08
C THR A 5 38.26 22.85 -1.67
N ILE A 6 38.50 21.72 -1.01
CA ILE A 6 37.42 20.86 -0.47
C ILE A 6 36.80 21.59 0.72
N PRO A 7 35.48 21.85 0.73
CA PRO A 7 34.82 22.48 1.86
C PRO A 7 34.95 21.64 3.13
N ASN A 8 35.25 22.31 4.25
CA ASN A 8 35.30 21.67 5.56
C ASN A 8 33.92 21.08 5.90
N GLY A 9 33.89 19.85 6.43
CA GLY A 9 32.64 19.17 6.78
C GLY A 9 32.02 18.33 5.65
N LEU A 10 32.47 18.49 4.40
CA LEU A 10 31.93 17.73 3.26
C LEU A 10 32.19 16.23 3.43
N ARG A 11 33.39 15.87 3.92
CA ARG A 11 33.79 14.47 4.09
C ARG A 11 32.94 13.78 5.16
N GLU A 12 32.75 14.44 6.29
CA GLU A 12 31.97 13.93 7.43
C GLU A 12 30.49 13.76 7.06
N MET A 13 29.94 14.74 6.32
CA MET A 13 28.57 14.70 5.82
C MET A 13 28.35 13.51 4.86
N LEU A 14 29.26 13.30 3.90
CA LEU A 14 29.15 12.20 2.95
C LEU A 14 29.41 10.84 3.60
N GLU A 15 30.34 10.76 4.56
CA GLU A 15 30.59 9.52 5.29
C GLU A 15 29.36 9.08 6.12
N GLY A 16 28.67 10.03 6.75
CA GLY A 16 27.42 9.77 7.46
C GLY A 16 26.33 9.21 6.54
N PHE A 17 26.19 9.79 5.33
CA PHE A 17 25.25 9.31 4.32
C PHE A 17 25.59 7.90 3.84
N VAL A 18 26.86 7.62 3.54
CA VAL A 18 27.29 6.29 3.07
C VAL A 18 27.01 5.23 4.13
N ARG A 19 27.29 5.52 5.42
CA ARG A 19 26.97 4.61 6.52
C ARG A 19 25.46 4.36 6.63
N SER A 20 24.63 5.39 6.52
CA SER A 20 23.17 5.25 6.62
C SER A 20 22.60 4.40 5.48
N VAL A 21 23.09 4.59 4.25
CA VAL A 21 22.74 3.77 3.08
C VAL A 21 23.10 2.29 3.30
N ILE A 22 24.31 2.00 3.79
CA ILE A 22 24.78 0.63 4.04
C ILE A 22 23.95 -0.04 5.14
N LEU A 23 23.64 0.69 6.21
CA LEU A 23 22.85 0.17 7.35
C LEU A 23 21.38 -0.08 6.98
N SER A 24 20.78 0.79 6.18
CA SER A 24 19.37 0.67 5.77
C SER A 24 19.13 -0.39 4.69
N LYS A 25 20.17 -1.06 4.16
CA LYS A 25 20.10 -2.12 3.13
C LYS A 25 19.21 -1.76 1.93
N ILE A 26 19.34 -0.53 1.46
CA ILE A 26 18.48 0.03 0.41
C ILE A 26 18.85 -0.58 -0.95
N LYS A 27 17.84 -0.99 -1.73
CA LYS A 27 18.04 -1.42 -3.13
C LYS A 27 18.38 -0.20 -3.99
N SER A 28 19.23 -0.38 -5.00
CA SER A 28 19.76 0.70 -5.86
C SER A 28 18.71 1.66 -6.45
N ARG A 29 17.48 1.20 -6.66
CA ARG A 29 16.38 1.99 -7.26
C ARG A 29 15.86 3.13 -6.35
N ASP A 30 16.09 3.04 -5.04
CA ASP A 30 15.56 4.01 -4.06
C ASP A 30 16.64 4.97 -3.50
N LEU A 31 17.88 4.90 -4.02
CA LEU A 31 19.02 5.64 -3.47
C LEU A 31 18.84 7.17 -3.57
N TYR A 32 18.35 7.68 -4.69
CA TYR A 32 18.17 9.13 -4.89
C TYR A 32 17.10 9.72 -3.96
N LYS A 33 16.00 8.98 -3.77
CA LYS A 33 14.93 9.37 -2.85
C LYS A 33 15.41 9.37 -1.40
N TYR A 34 16.20 8.35 -1.03
CA TYR A 34 16.82 8.27 0.27
C TYR A 34 17.85 9.38 0.50
N ALA A 35 18.67 9.71 -0.51
CA ALA A 35 19.61 10.82 -0.45
C ALA A 35 18.91 12.15 -0.18
N TYR A 36 17.83 12.42 -0.92
CA TYR A 36 17.02 13.62 -0.71
C TYR A 36 16.48 13.70 0.72
N GLN A 37 15.91 12.61 1.25
CA GLN A 37 15.38 12.59 2.60
C GLN A 37 16.48 12.75 3.66
N TYR A 38 17.59 12.02 3.52
CA TYR A 38 18.71 12.08 4.44
C TYR A 38 19.30 13.50 4.55
N PHE A 39 19.61 14.14 3.43
CA PHE A 39 20.19 15.49 3.46
C PHE A 39 19.17 16.55 3.89
N ARG A 40 17.88 16.35 3.61
CA ARG A 40 16.81 17.21 4.14
C ARG A 40 16.75 17.15 5.66
N GLU A 41 16.77 15.95 6.24
CA GLU A 41 16.77 15.76 7.70
C GLU A 41 18.06 16.29 8.34
N TYR A 42 19.22 16.03 7.72
CA TYR A 42 20.52 16.54 8.16
C TYR A 42 20.57 18.08 8.18
N TYR A 43 20.05 18.73 7.13
CA TYR A 43 19.94 20.20 7.07
C TYR A 43 18.99 20.76 8.13
N LEU A 44 17.82 20.16 8.32
CA LEU A 44 16.85 20.60 9.33
C LEU A 44 17.41 20.44 10.75
N SER A 45 18.07 19.32 11.05
CA SER A 45 18.69 19.07 12.35
C SER A 45 19.76 20.13 12.67
N ASN A 46 20.64 20.43 11.71
CA ASN A 46 21.65 21.47 11.88
C ASN A 46 21.04 22.88 12.03
N LYS A 47 19.95 23.19 11.32
CA LYS A 47 19.24 24.48 11.45
C LYS A 47 18.53 24.62 12.81
N THR A 48 17.97 23.54 13.35
CA THR A 48 17.36 23.54 14.70
C THR A 48 18.40 23.66 15.80
N SER A 49 19.59 23.08 15.63
CA SER A 49 20.71 23.25 16.55
C SER A 49 21.27 24.68 16.56
N THR A 50 21.23 25.40 15.42
CA THR A 50 21.61 26.82 15.36
C THR A 50 20.51 27.78 15.82
N LYS A 51 19.24 27.38 15.81
CA LYS A 51 18.10 28.23 16.22
C LYS A 51 18.05 28.51 17.74
N ILE A 52 18.80 27.77 18.56
CA ILE A 52 18.87 28.03 20.01
C ILE A 52 19.87 29.16 20.36
N MET A 53 20.68 29.66 19.42
CA MET A 53 21.74 30.65 19.72
C MET A 53 21.76 31.94 18.88
N ILE A 54 20.78 32.20 18.02
CA ILE A 54 20.70 33.48 17.29
C ILE A 54 19.35 34.13 17.58
N SER A 55 19.37 35.00 18.57
CA SER A 55 18.39 36.05 18.83
C SER A 55 18.16 36.89 17.58
N ASP A 56 16.88 37.15 17.30
CA ASP A 56 16.33 38.36 16.67
C ASP A 56 17.27 39.15 15.75
N ASP A 57 17.32 38.79 14.47
CA ASP A 57 17.27 39.76 13.35
C ASP A 57 17.40 39.04 12.01
N ILE A 58 16.69 39.56 10.99
CA ILE A 58 16.52 39.06 9.61
C ILE A 58 15.35 38.07 9.46
N MET A 59 14.15 38.63 9.56
CA MET A 59 12.97 38.16 8.83
C MET A 59 13.21 38.40 7.34
N ASP A 60 13.44 37.34 6.56
CA ASP A 60 13.28 37.37 5.11
C ASP A 60 11.79 37.15 4.79
N ASP A 61 11.22 38.18 4.16
CA ASP A 61 9.80 38.37 3.86
C ASP A 61 9.36 37.45 2.71
N GLN A 62 9.09 36.19 3.05
CA GLN A 62 8.34 35.28 2.18
C GLN A 62 6.93 35.19 2.76
N THR A 63 6.03 36.04 2.24
CA THR A 63 4.60 36.10 2.56
C THR A 63 3.94 34.71 2.48
N GLU A 64 3.05 34.41 3.42
CA GLU A 64 2.28 33.15 3.54
C GLU A 64 1.55 32.74 2.25
N GLU A 65 1.33 33.68 1.34
CA GLU A 65 0.66 33.48 0.06
C GLU A 65 1.49 32.64 -0.93
N SER A 66 2.81 32.78 -0.92
CA SER A 66 3.74 31.97 -1.75
C SER A 66 3.82 30.51 -1.28
N ILE A 67 3.70 30.31 0.03
CA ILE A 67 3.62 29.00 0.66
C ILE A 67 2.30 28.33 0.25
N ARG A 68 1.19 29.05 0.26
CA ARG A 68 -0.15 28.52 -0.10
C ARG A 68 -0.27 28.11 -1.56
N ALA A 69 0.27 28.91 -2.49
CA ALA A 69 0.26 28.61 -3.94
C ALA A 69 1.07 27.34 -4.30
N THR A 70 2.05 26.96 -3.47
CA THR A 70 2.84 25.73 -3.67
C THR A 70 2.05 24.47 -3.28
N TYR A 71 1.02 24.59 -2.44
CA TYR A 71 0.19 23.45 -2.00
C TYR A 71 -1.04 23.17 -2.87
N GLU A 72 -1.39 24.04 -3.82
CA GLU A 72 -2.54 23.83 -4.71
C GLU A 72 -2.24 22.88 -5.88
N ASN A 73 -0.97 22.47 -6.07
CA ASN A 73 -0.55 21.51 -7.11
C ASN A 73 -0.01 20.21 -6.51
N LEU A 74 -0.57 19.75 -5.38
CA LEU A 74 -0.05 18.63 -4.59
C LEU A 74 -0.89 17.35 -4.65
N ASP A 75 -1.75 17.19 -5.67
CA ASP A 75 -2.54 15.97 -5.88
C ASP A 75 -1.67 14.71 -6.10
N GLU A 76 -0.36 14.85 -6.32
CA GLU A 76 0.58 13.74 -6.56
C GLU A 76 1.51 13.41 -5.37
N TYR A 77 1.45 14.17 -4.26
CA TYR A 77 2.40 14.05 -3.13
C TYR A 77 1.80 13.59 -1.78
N GLU A 78 0.51 13.25 -1.75
CA GLU A 78 -0.19 12.88 -0.50
C GLU A 78 0.17 11.49 0.06
N ASN A 79 0.86 10.63 -0.69
CA ASN A 79 1.15 9.26 -0.24
C ASN A 79 2.29 9.12 0.79
N ARG A 80 2.74 10.20 1.44
CA ARG A 80 3.80 10.16 2.47
C ARG A 80 3.28 9.93 3.90
N TYR A 81 1.95 10.00 4.09
CA TYR A 81 1.29 9.75 5.37
C TYR A 81 0.19 8.69 5.24
N ILE A 82 0.37 7.67 4.38
CA ILE A 82 -0.51 6.50 4.41
C ILE A 82 -0.25 5.78 5.73
N THR A 83 -1.05 6.08 6.75
CA THR A 83 -1.15 5.25 7.93
C THR A 83 -1.81 3.95 7.51
N ARG A 84 -1.30 2.83 8.03
CA ARG A 84 -1.94 1.53 7.79
C ARG A 84 -3.27 1.53 8.53
N ALA A 85 -4.37 1.55 7.78
CA ALA A 85 -5.68 1.30 8.35
C ALA A 85 -5.75 -0.15 8.84
N VAL A 86 -6.43 -0.36 9.97
CA VAL A 86 -6.75 -1.70 10.45
C VAL A 86 -8.03 -2.16 9.74
N LEU A 87 -8.02 -3.37 9.21
CA LEU A 87 -9.17 -4.00 8.58
C LEU A 87 -9.71 -5.10 9.50
N PHE A 88 -11.03 -5.22 9.59
CA PHE A 88 -11.73 -6.24 10.35
C PHE A 88 -12.76 -6.92 9.47
N GLY A 89 -12.88 -8.24 9.59
CA GLY A 89 -14.03 -8.99 9.07
C GLY A 89 -15.01 -9.31 10.20
N ASP A 90 -16.09 -10.00 9.85
CA ASP A 90 -17.07 -10.47 10.83
C ASP A 90 -16.46 -11.47 11.81
N THR A 91 -16.94 -11.43 13.05
CA THR A 91 -16.51 -12.34 14.10
C THR A 91 -17.17 -13.71 13.90
N PHE A 92 -16.36 -14.77 13.86
CA PHE A 92 -16.82 -16.15 13.74
C PHE A 92 -16.41 -16.97 14.96
N ASN A 93 -17.39 -17.57 15.66
CA ASN A 93 -17.20 -18.54 16.73
C ASN A 93 -17.39 -19.97 16.19
N PRO A 94 -16.33 -20.78 16.09
CA PRO A 94 -16.40 -22.10 15.46
C PRO A 94 -17.32 -23.10 16.17
N GLU A 95 -17.59 -22.95 17.46
CA GLU A 95 -18.44 -23.89 18.21
C GLU A 95 -19.93 -23.62 18.00
N ILE A 96 -20.31 -22.34 17.91
CA ILE A 96 -21.70 -21.91 17.80
C ILE A 96 -22.09 -21.79 16.33
N ASP A 97 -21.25 -21.15 15.52
CA ASP A 97 -21.64 -20.75 14.17
C ASP A 97 -21.64 -21.92 13.20
N LYS A 98 -20.74 -22.91 13.36
CA LYS A 98 -20.74 -24.13 12.53
C LYS A 98 -22.06 -24.90 12.60
N LEU A 99 -22.77 -24.85 13.73
CA LEU A 99 -24.06 -25.51 13.90
C LEU A 99 -25.19 -24.80 13.15
N ASN A 100 -25.05 -23.48 12.97
CA ASN A 100 -26.04 -22.62 12.34
C ASN A 100 -25.78 -22.35 10.85
N LEU A 101 -24.65 -22.81 10.31
CA LEU A 101 -24.34 -22.64 8.89
C LEU A 101 -25.34 -23.44 8.04
N PRO A 102 -26.07 -22.79 7.11
CA PRO A 102 -26.89 -23.51 6.16
C PRO A 102 -25.97 -24.37 5.31
N LYS A 103 -26.27 -25.67 5.22
CA LYS A 103 -25.60 -26.57 4.27
C LYS A 103 -26.17 -26.26 2.88
N ILE A 104 -25.70 -25.17 2.28
CA ILE A 104 -26.07 -24.78 0.93
C ILE A 104 -25.38 -25.76 -0.01
N LYS A 105 -26.13 -26.72 -0.52
CA LYS A 105 -25.68 -27.63 -1.56
C LYS A 105 -26.41 -27.26 -2.83
N ASN A 106 -25.76 -26.45 -3.65
CA ASN A 106 -26.27 -26.09 -4.96
C ASN A 106 -25.98 -27.23 -5.95
N GLU A 107 -27.00 -27.63 -6.72
CA GLU A 107 -26.82 -28.56 -7.83
C GLU A 107 -26.11 -27.82 -8.96
N LYS A 108 -25.00 -28.39 -9.46
CA LYS A 108 -24.14 -27.77 -10.48
C LYS A 108 -24.06 -28.64 -11.72
N SER A 109 -23.93 -27.99 -12.87
CA SER A 109 -23.57 -28.68 -14.11
C SER A 109 -22.13 -29.21 -14.02
N PHE A 110 -21.85 -30.28 -14.77
CA PHE A 110 -20.52 -30.86 -14.85
C PHE A 110 -19.48 -29.84 -15.35
N GLU A 111 -19.83 -29.03 -16.35
CA GLU A 111 -18.94 -28.03 -16.93
C GLU A 111 -18.60 -26.89 -15.93
N GLU A 112 -19.59 -26.46 -15.15
CA GLU A 112 -19.40 -25.46 -14.09
C GLU A 112 -18.50 -26.01 -12.99
N TYR A 113 -18.71 -27.28 -12.62
CA TYR A 113 -17.93 -27.94 -11.59
C TYR A 113 -16.46 -28.07 -12.00
N ASP A 114 -16.19 -28.54 -13.23
CA ASP A 114 -14.83 -28.66 -13.76
C ASP A 114 -14.13 -27.29 -13.84
N PHE A 115 -14.83 -26.27 -14.32
CA PHE A 115 -14.30 -24.90 -14.38
C PHE A 115 -13.92 -24.36 -12.99
N LEU A 116 -14.79 -24.54 -11.99
CA LEU A 116 -14.55 -24.07 -10.62
C LEU A 116 -13.40 -24.85 -9.97
N GLN A 117 -13.34 -26.17 -10.15
CA GLN A 117 -12.24 -27.00 -9.63
C GLN A 117 -10.89 -26.57 -10.17
N GLN A 118 -10.81 -26.14 -11.43
CA GLN A 118 -9.56 -25.68 -12.04
C GLN A 118 -9.20 -24.23 -11.67
N SER A 119 -10.20 -23.39 -11.41
CA SER A 119 -10.01 -21.95 -11.20
C SER A 119 -9.76 -21.56 -9.75
N ILE A 120 -10.52 -22.15 -8.81
CA ILE A 120 -10.45 -21.82 -7.38
C ILE A 120 -9.03 -22.02 -6.80
N PRO A 121 -8.34 -23.16 -7.00
CA PRO A 121 -7.02 -23.41 -6.40
C PRO A 121 -5.94 -22.42 -6.87
N LYS A 122 -6.13 -21.75 -8.01
CA LYS A 122 -5.18 -20.77 -8.56
C LYS A 122 -5.28 -19.41 -7.87
N THR A 123 -6.38 -19.13 -7.16
CA THR A 123 -6.63 -17.84 -6.52
C THR A 123 -6.10 -17.82 -5.09
N LEU A 124 -5.55 -16.68 -4.68
CA LEU A 124 -4.76 -16.56 -3.44
C LEU A 124 -5.49 -17.02 -2.16
N PRO A 125 -6.79 -16.71 -1.94
CA PRO A 125 -7.49 -17.14 -0.73
C PRO A 125 -7.64 -18.66 -0.60
N PHE A 126 -7.71 -19.37 -1.74
CA PHE A 126 -8.03 -20.80 -1.77
C PHE A 126 -6.82 -21.70 -2.08
N ARG A 127 -5.65 -21.12 -2.34
CA ARG A 127 -4.44 -21.84 -2.73
C ARG A 127 -3.91 -22.81 -1.67
N ALA A 128 -4.17 -22.53 -0.40
CA ALA A 128 -3.69 -23.32 0.73
C ALA A 128 -4.73 -24.32 1.26
N LEU A 129 -5.91 -24.38 0.63
CA LEU A 129 -6.96 -25.30 1.04
C LEU A 129 -6.68 -26.73 0.56
N ASP A 130 -7.14 -27.68 1.35
CA ASP A 130 -7.14 -29.08 0.95
C ASP A 130 -8.26 -29.39 -0.05
N TYR A 131 -8.24 -30.62 -0.59
CA TYR A 131 -9.22 -31.04 -1.59
C TYR A 131 -10.67 -31.01 -1.05
N GLU A 132 -10.89 -31.41 0.20
CA GLU A 132 -12.23 -31.46 0.81
C GLU A 132 -12.79 -30.05 1.04
N GLN A 133 -11.95 -29.12 1.48
CA GLN A 133 -12.26 -27.71 1.64
C GLN A 133 -12.56 -27.05 0.30
N ILE A 134 -11.77 -27.34 -0.74
CA ILE A 134 -12.05 -26.86 -2.09
C ILE A 134 -13.41 -27.38 -2.56
N GLU A 135 -13.71 -28.66 -2.33
CA GLU A 135 -15.00 -29.23 -2.70
C GLU A 135 -16.16 -28.52 -1.97
N GLN A 136 -16.01 -28.25 -0.67
CA GLN A 136 -17.00 -27.49 0.11
C GLN A 136 -17.17 -26.08 -0.45
N VAL A 137 -16.08 -25.37 -0.77
CA VAL A 137 -16.13 -24.04 -1.36
C VAL A 137 -16.82 -24.09 -2.72
N VAL A 138 -16.45 -25.04 -3.60
CA VAL A 138 -17.07 -25.23 -4.90
C VAL A 138 -18.58 -25.41 -4.75
N GLN A 139 -19.06 -26.19 -3.78
CA GLN A 139 -20.49 -26.39 -3.54
C GLN A 139 -21.25 -25.10 -3.18
N HIS A 140 -20.59 -24.12 -2.54
CA HIS A 140 -21.20 -22.85 -2.14
C HIS A 140 -21.22 -21.78 -3.23
N PHE A 141 -20.46 -21.94 -4.32
CA PHE A 141 -20.52 -20.99 -5.44
C PHE A 141 -21.88 -21.07 -6.16
N GLU A 142 -22.40 -19.93 -6.62
CA GLU A 142 -23.64 -19.83 -7.39
C GLU A 142 -23.39 -19.27 -8.78
N LEU A 143 -24.16 -19.74 -9.77
CA LEU A 143 -24.12 -19.20 -11.12
C LEU A 143 -24.87 -17.87 -11.14
N TYR A 144 -24.19 -16.81 -11.58
CA TYR A 144 -24.79 -15.50 -11.71
C TYR A 144 -24.77 -15.06 -13.18
N HIS A 145 -25.95 -14.92 -13.79
CA HIS A 145 -26.09 -14.45 -15.16
C HIS A 145 -26.10 -12.92 -15.22
N VAL A 146 -25.24 -12.38 -16.07
CA VAL A 146 -25.08 -10.94 -16.26
C VAL A 146 -25.51 -10.57 -17.67
N LYS A 147 -26.33 -9.51 -17.80
CA LYS A 147 -26.70 -8.98 -19.11
C LYS A 147 -25.59 -8.09 -19.65
N SER A 148 -25.54 -7.93 -20.98
CA SER A 148 -24.69 -6.91 -21.59
C SER A 148 -24.98 -5.54 -20.97
N GLU A 149 -23.92 -4.79 -20.66
CA GLU A 149 -23.97 -3.45 -20.01
C GLU A 149 -24.49 -3.42 -18.56
N GLN A 150 -24.73 -4.57 -17.93
CA GLN A 150 -25.10 -4.61 -16.51
C GLN A 150 -23.88 -4.36 -15.62
N ILE A 151 -23.99 -3.38 -14.73
CA ILE A 151 -22.95 -3.06 -13.74
C ILE A 151 -23.14 -3.98 -12.52
N LEU A 152 -22.15 -4.82 -12.23
CA LEU A 152 -22.17 -5.72 -11.06
C LEU A 152 -21.76 -5.04 -9.77
N MET A 153 -20.77 -4.16 -9.85
CA MET A 153 -20.18 -3.46 -8.71
C MET A 153 -19.71 -2.08 -9.16
N ARG A 154 -19.81 -1.07 -8.29
CA ARG A 154 -19.24 0.25 -8.53
C ARG A 154 -18.03 0.49 -7.64
N GLU A 155 -17.11 1.30 -8.15
CA GLU A 155 -15.97 1.75 -7.36
C GLU A 155 -16.46 2.45 -6.08
N LYS A 156 -15.83 2.14 -4.94
CA LYS A 156 -16.15 2.66 -3.60
C LYS A 156 -17.41 2.09 -2.95
N GLU A 157 -18.07 1.11 -3.56
CA GLU A 157 -19.09 0.29 -2.87
C GLU A 157 -18.42 -0.84 -2.09
N GLN A 158 -19.07 -1.30 -1.01
CA GLN A 158 -18.62 -2.44 -0.23
C GLN A 158 -18.73 -3.73 -1.07
N GLY A 159 -17.64 -4.50 -1.15
CA GLY A 159 -17.60 -5.76 -1.87
C GLY A 159 -17.80 -6.96 -0.95
N ASP A 160 -18.97 -7.58 -1.02
CA ASP A 160 -19.31 -8.75 -0.18
C ASP A 160 -19.09 -10.09 -0.91
N TYR A 161 -19.12 -10.08 -2.24
CA TYR A 161 -19.08 -11.29 -3.06
C TYR A 161 -17.80 -11.41 -3.89
N PHE A 162 -17.41 -12.65 -4.15
CA PHE A 162 -16.31 -13.00 -5.04
C PHE A 162 -16.86 -13.64 -6.32
N TYR A 163 -16.45 -13.12 -7.48
CA TYR A 163 -16.95 -13.56 -8.79
C TYR A 163 -15.84 -14.21 -9.60
N LEU A 164 -16.20 -15.26 -10.34
CA LEU A 164 -15.37 -15.89 -11.36
C LEU A 164 -16.09 -15.80 -12.70
N VAL A 165 -15.38 -15.33 -13.73
CA VAL A 165 -15.94 -15.21 -15.08
C VAL A 165 -15.75 -16.55 -15.79
N GLN A 166 -16.83 -17.28 -16.03
CA GLN A 166 -16.84 -18.53 -16.80
C GLN A 166 -16.92 -18.26 -18.30
N THR A 167 -17.86 -17.39 -18.68
CA THR A 167 -18.11 -16.98 -20.07
C THR A 167 -18.37 -15.47 -20.11
N GLY A 168 -17.99 -14.83 -21.21
CA GLY A 168 -18.10 -13.39 -21.43
C GLY A 168 -17.76 -13.03 -22.86
#